data_AF-S4RAT6-F1
#
_entry.id   AF-S4RAT6-F1
#
_cell.length_a   1.000
_cell.length_b   1.000
_cell.length_c   1.000
_cell.angle_alpha   90.00
_cell.angle_beta   90.00
_cell.angle_gamma   90.00
#
_symmetry.space_group_name_H-M   'P 1'
#
loop_
_entity.id
_entity.type
_entity.pdbx_description
1 polymer ?
#
loop_
_entity_poly.entity_id
_entity_poly.type
_entity_poly.pdbx_seq_one_letter_code
_entity_poly.pdbx_strand_id
1 'polypeptide(L)'
;MDLLRQSSLRLSVEVLDALERGPGEKQLVTQAKALCRDYINWRLLRAGLGWGKAESSAHSCSKFTEVSNTVLLLGDELEYMYPSLYRNVDKHLGLSVASEAAVTEALQAVAHVLFGTG
;
A
#
# COMPACT_ATOMS: atom_id res chain seq x y z
N MET A 1 -37.00 28.74 9.39
CA MET A 1 -35.68 28.29 9.89
C MET A 1 -35.55 26.76 9.88
N ASP A 2 -36.65 26.01 9.88
CA ASP A 2 -36.65 24.55 10.05
C ASP A 2 -36.26 23.74 8.81
N LEU A 3 -36.56 24.23 7.60
CA LEU A 3 -36.19 23.56 6.34
C LEU A 3 -34.68 23.47 6.14
N LEU A 4 -33.94 24.53 6.51
CA LEU A 4 -32.47 24.54 6.46
C LEU A 4 -31.89 23.56 7.48
N ARG A 5 -32.42 23.53 8.71
CA ARG A 5 -32.03 22.55 9.72
C ARG A 5 -32.31 21.11 9.30
N GLN A 6 -33.47 20.85 8.69
CA GLN A 6 -33.83 19.52 8.18
C GLN A 6 -32.95 19.10 6.98
N SER A 7 -32.57 20.04 6.12
CA SER A 7 -31.65 19.78 5.01
C SER A 7 -30.23 19.49 5.49
N SER A 8 -29.73 20.23 6.49
CA SER A 8 -28.42 19.98 7.10
C SER A 8 -28.38 18.65 7.84
N LEU A 9 -29.46 18.29 8.56
CA LEU A 9 -29.54 17.00 9.23
C LEU A 9 -29.58 15.84 8.24
N ARG A 10 -30.29 15.97 7.11
CA ARG A 10 -30.29 14.94 6.06
C ARG A 10 -28.94 14.79 5.39
N LEU A 11 -28.26 15.89 5.08
CA LEU A 11 -26.89 15.85 4.54
C LEU A 11 -25.93 15.18 5.54
N SER A 12 -26.04 15.51 6.83
CA SER A 12 -25.22 14.87 7.87
C SER A 12 -25.51 13.37 7.99
N VAL A 13 -26.77 12.94 7.85
CA VAL A 13 -27.14 11.51 7.87
C VAL A 13 -26.64 10.79 6.63
N GLU A 14 -26.74 11.39 5.43
CA GLU A 14 -26.19 10.81 4.20
C GLU A 14 -24.67 10.72 4.22
N VAL A 15 -23.99 11.73 4.79
CA VAL A 15 -22.55 11.72 4.98
C VAL A 15 -22.13 10.67 6.02
N LEU A 16 -22.90 10.53 7.11
CA LEU A 16 -22.65 9.51 8.13
C LEU A 16 -22.89 8.09 7.58
N ASP A 17 -23.98 7.88 6.82
CA ASP A 17 -24.29 6.61 6.16
C ASP A 17 -23.26 6.29 5.07
N ALA A 18 -22.74 7.29 4.34
CA ALA A 18 -21.65 7.11 3.39
C ALA A 18 -20.29 6.80 4.07
N LEU A 19 -20.05 7.35 5.27
CA LEU A 19 -18.89 7.02 6.11
C LEU A 19 -19.01 5.61 6.70
N GLU A 20 -20.21 5.21 7.15
CA GLU A 20 -20.50 3.88 7.69
C GLU A 20 -20.44 2.80 6.61
N ARG A 21 -20.77 3.14 5.36
CA ARG A 21 -20.74 2.19 4.23
C ARG A 21 -19.34 1.86 3.72
N GLY A 22 -18.30 2.55 4.21
CA GLY A 22 -16.91 2.33 3.89
C GLY A 22 -16.57 2.44 2.39
N PRO A 23 -15.28 2.53 2.03
CA PRO A 23 -14.89 2.32 0.64
C PRO A 23 -15.24 0.88 0.25
N GLY A 24 -15.94 0.71 -0.87
CA GLY A 24 -16.27 -0.63 -1.36
C GLY A 24 -15.00 -1.45 -1.59
N GLU A 25 -15.07 -2.77 -1.40
CA GLU A 25 -13.94 -3.70 -1.53
C GLU A 25 -13.09 -3.46 -2.80
N LYS A 26 -13.73 -3.17 -3.93
CA LYS A 26 -13.06 -2.85 -5.20
C LYS A 26 -12.18 -1.60 -5.14
N GLN A 27 -12.63 -0.58 -4.41
CA GLN A 27 -11.85 0.65 -4.19
C GLN A 27 -10.66 0.37 -3.28
N LEU A 28 -10.84 -0.41 -2.22
CA LEU A 28 -9.76 -0.84 -1.33
C LEU A 28 -8.68 -1.61 -2.09
N VAL A 29 -9.07 -2.57 -2.93
CA VAL A 29 -8.13 -3.31 -3.78
C VAL A 29 -7.37 -2.38 -4.71
N THR A 30 -8.04 -1.38 -5.29
CA THR A 30 -7.41 -0.40 -6.19
C THR A 30 -6.39 0.46 -5.45
N GLN A 31 -6.75 0.95 -4.25
CA GLN A 31 -5.87 1.74 -3.40
C GLN A 31 -4.67 0.91 -2.91
N ALA A 32 -4.89 -0.31 -2.43
CA ALA A 32 -3.83 -1.21 -2.00
C ALA A 32 -2.83 -1.52 -3.12
N LYS A 33 -3.32 -1.74 -4.34
CA LYS A 33 -2.46 -1.93 -5.53
C LYS A 33 -1.61 -0.68 -5.83
N ALA A 34 -2.21 0.51 -5.73
CA ALA A 34 -1.46 1.76 -5.93
C ALA A 34 -0.36 1.93 -4.88
N LEU A 35 -0.68 1.73 -3.59
CA LEU A 35 0.28 1.78 -2.49
C LEU A 35 1.43 0.77 -2.66
N CYS A 36 1.10 -0.47 -3.00
CA CYS A 36 2.10 -1.53 -3.21
C CYS A 36 3.05 -1.18 -4.37
N ARG A 37 2.50 -0.70 -5.49
CA ARG A 37 3.30 -0.26 -6.65
C ARG A 37 4.24 0.88 -6.28
N ASP A 38 3.71 1.88 -5.58
CA ASP A 38 4.47 3.06 -5.18
C ASP A 38 5.60 2.67 -4.21
N TYR A 39 5.33 1.75 -3.28
CA TYR A 39 6.33 1.17 -2.38
C TYR A 39 7.45 0.45 -3.14
N ILE A 40 7.10 -0.48 -4.06
CA ILE A 40 8.09 -1.23 -4.85
C ILE A 40 8.95 -0.28 -5.68
N ASN A 41 8.33 0.67 -6.38
CA ASN A 41 9.04 1.65 -7.21
C ASN A 41 10.03 2.47 -6.38
N TRP A 42 9.62 2.93 -5.20
CA TRP A 42 10.48 3.68 -4.30
C TRP A 42 11.68 2.84 -3.82
N ARG A 43 11.45 1.56 -3.48
CA ARG A 43 12.51 0.63 -3.07
C ARG A 43 13.50 0.36 -4.21
N LEU A 44 13.01 0.18 -5.43
CA LEU A 44 13.84 -0.02 -6.63
C LEU A 44 14.68 1.22 -6.96
N LEU A 45 14.08 2.41 -6.88
CA LEU A 45 14.79 3.68 -7.06
C LEU A 45 15.94 3.83 -6.05
N ARG A 46 15.68 3.55 -4.76
CA ARG A 46 16.68 3.62 -3.71
C ARG A 46 17.80 2.58 -3.89
N ALA A 47 17.48 1.41 -4.42
CA ALA A 47 18.48 0.38 -4.74
C ALA A 47 19.33 0.72 -5.99
N GLY A 48 19.06 1.85 -6.67
CA GLY A 48 19.73 2.22 -7.92
C GLY A 48 19.28 1.38 -9.13
N LEU A 49 18.22 0.58 -8.98
CA LEU A 49 17.64 -0.28 -10.01
C LEU A 49 16.45 0.40 -10.72
N GLY A 50 16.32 1.72 -10.58
CA GLY A 50 15.26 2.51 -11.21
C GLY A 50 15.33 2.45 -12.74
N TRP A 51 14.18 2.25 -13.39
CA TRP A 51 14.10 2.33 -14.84
C TRP A 51 14.40 3.76 -15.33
N GLY A 52 15.55 3.91 -15.98
CA GLY A 52 15.85 5.04 -16.84
C GLY A 52 15.08 4.95 -18.15
N LYS A 53 13.91 5.57 -18.19
CA LYS A 53 13.49 6.32 -19.39
C LYS A 53 12.83 7.60 -18.92
N ALA A 54 13.64 8.67 -18.87
CA ALA A 54 13.09 10.01 -19.03
C ALA A 54 12.42 10.05 -20.41
N GLU A 55 11.08 10.03 -20.45
CA GLU A 55 10.28 10.83 -21.38
C GLU A 55 8.79 10.59 -21.16
N SER A 56 8.06 11.69 -20.94
CA SER A 56 6.62 11.82 -21.17
C SER A 56 5.66 11.11 -20.21
N SER A 57 5.83 11.36 -18.91
CA SER A 57 4.74 11.96 -18.13
C SER A 57 5.35 12.50 -16.86
N ALA A 58 4.97 13.71 -16.49
CA ALA A 58 5.31 14.33 -15.23
C ALA A 58 4.72 13.52 -14.04
N HIS A 59 5.35 12.39 -13.70
CA HIS A 59 5.29 11.80 -12.36
C HIS A 59 6.54 12.21 -11.56
N SER A 60 7.19 13.30 -11.98
CA SER A 60 8.07 14.11 -11.14
C SER A 60 7.35 14.36 -9.83
N CYS A 61 7.69 13.63 -8.76
CA CYS A 61 7.14 13.90 -7.44
C CYS A 61 5.60 14.07 -7.50
N SER A 62 4.88 13.15 -8.16
CA SER A 62 3.43 13.09 -7.95
C SER A 62 3.29 12.83 -6.46
N LYS A 63 2.96 13.89 -5.69
CA LYS A 63 2.96 13.88 -4.22
C LYS A 63 2.36 12.56 -3.78
N PHE A 64 3.22 11.66 -3.30
CA PHE A 64 2.77 10.42 -2.68
C PHE A 64 1.67 10.82 -1.72
N THR A 65 0.55 10.09 -1.77
CA THR A 65 -0.52 10.37 -0.81
C THR A 65 0.08 10.30 0.59
N GLU A 66 -0.50 11.03 1.55
CA GLU A 66 -0.01 11.01 2.93
C GLU A 66 0.17 9.56 3.44
N VAL A 67 -0.78 8.69 3.10
CA VAL A 67 -0.73 7.24 3.36
C VAL A 67 0.45 6.55 2.67
N SER A 68 0.77 6.90 1.42
CA SER A 68 1.93 6.32 0.74
C SER A 68 3.23 6.73 1.44
N ASN A 69 3.36 8.00 1.84
CA ASN A 69 4.56 8.49 2.55
C ASN A 69 4.74 7.79 3.90
N THR A 70 3.66 7.63 4.67
CA THR A 70 3.74 6.95 5.97
C THR A 70 4.13 5.49 5.81
N VAL A 71 3.57 4.77 4.84
CA VAL A 71 3.94 3.37 4.55
C VAL A 71 5.41 3.25 4.12
N LEU A 72 5.89 4.19 3.29
CA LEU A 72 7.29 4.24 2.88
C LEU A 72 8.23 4.44 4.07
N LEU A 73 7.97 5.45 4.91
CA LEU A 73 8.78 5.75 6.09
C LEU A 73 8.78 4.58 7.09
N LEU A 74 7.63 3.97 7.35
CA LEU A 74 7.55 2.80 8.24
C LEU A 74 8.37 1.63 7.69
N GLY A 75 8.33 1.39 6.38
CA GLY A 75 9.15 0.36 5.74
C GLY A 75 10.66 0.60 5.90
N ASP A 76 11.08 1.86 5.92
CA ASP A 76 12.47 2.25 6.12
C ASP A 76 12.92 2.05 7.55
N GLU A 77 12.09 2.48 8.51
CA GLU A 77 12.37 2.29 9.93
C GLU A 77 12.46 0.80 10.28
N LEU A 78 11.57 -0.03 9.73
CA LEU A 78 11.61 -1.49 9.95
C LEU A 78 12.88 -2.12 9.38
N GLU A 79 13.31 -1.71 8.19
CA GLU A 79 14.56 -2.18 7.61
C GLU A 79 15.79 -1.66 8.37
N TYR A 80 15.74 -0.43 8.88
CA TYR A 80 16.80 0.14 9.71
C TYR A 80 16.97 -0.63 11.02
N MET A 81 15.85 -1.01 11.66
CA MET A 81 15.84 -1.78 12.90
C MET A 81 16.26 -3.24 12.72
N TYR A 82 15.84 -3.87 11.61
CA TYR A 82 16.08 -5.30 11.35
C TYR A 82 16.70 -5.57 9.97
N PRO A 83 17.90 -5.05 9.70
CA PRO A 83 18.49 -5.07 8.35
C PRO A 83 18.79 -6.50 7.86
N SER A 84 19.20 -7.40 8.76
CA SER A 84 19.49 -8.80 8.41
C SER A 84 18.26 -9.56 7.96
N LEU A 85 17.10 -9.28 8.58
CA LEU A 85 15.81 -9.86 8.24
C LEU A 85 15.36 -9.36 6.87
N TYR A 86 15.27 -8.04 6.68
CA TYR A 86 14.72 -7.44 5.46
C TYR A 86 15.60 -7.63 4.22
N ARG A 87 16.93 -7.75 4.37
CA ARG A 87 17.84 -7.99 3.23
C ARG A 87 17.96 -9.45 2.81
N ASN A 88 17.60 -10.41 3.67
CA ASN A 88 17.75 -11.83 3.40
C ASN A 88 16.43 -12.60 3.54
N VAL A 89 15.29 -11.93 3.33
CA VAL A 89 13.96 -12.55 3.40
C VAL A 89 13.88 -13.76 2.46
N ASP A 90 14.44 -13.63 1.26
CA ASP A 90 14.55 -14.69 0.26
C ASP A 90 15.25 -15.94 0.82
N LYS A 91 16.39 -15.76 1.50
CA LYS A 91 17.16 -16.85 2.10
C LYS A 91 16.44 -17.44 3.31
N HIS A 92 15.83 -16.61 4.16
CA HIS A 92 15.11 -17.07 5.35
C HIS A 92 13.87 -17.88 4.98
N LEU A 93 13.19 -17.51 3.89
CA LEU A 93 12.04 -18.24 3.37
C LEU A 93 12.44 -19.40 2.44
N GLY A 94 13.74 -19.60 2.16
CA GLY A 94 14.22 -20.63 1.24
C GLY A 94 13.69 -20.45 -0.19
N LEU A 95 13.39 -19.23 -0.60
CA LEU A 95 12.72 -18.95 -1.87
C LEU A 95 13.72 -18.91 -3.01
N SER A 96 13.40 -19.68 -4.05
CA SER A 96 13.99 -19.48 -5.36
C SER A 96 13.10 -18.55 -6.18
N VAL A 97 13.59 -17.36 -6.50
CA VAL A 97 12.90 -16.36 -7.34
C VAL A 97 12.83 -16.78 -8.82
N ALA A 98 13.13 -18.05 -9.14
CA ALA A 98 13.09 -18.59 -10.49
C ALA A 98 11.67 -18.90 -11.01
N SER A 99 10.65 -18.91 -10.14
CA SER A 99 9.26 -19.20 -10.49
C SER A 99 8.29 -18.20 -9.88
N GLU A 100 7.40 -17.63 -10.70
CA GLU A 100 6.34 -16.71 -10.26
C GLU A 100 5.36 -17.38 -9.30
N ALA A 101 5.03 -18.65 -9.55
CA ALA A 101 4.13 -19.43 -8.69
C ALA A 101 4.71 -19.56 -7.28
N ALA A 102 6.02 -19.85 -7.16
CA ALA A 102 6.69 -19.99 -5.88
C ALA A 102 6.68 -18.69 -5.06
N VAL A 103 6.88 -17.54 -5.71
CA VAL A 103 6.82 -16.23 -5.05
C VAL A 103 5.40 -15.91 -4.59
N THR A 104 4.40 -16.24 -5.41
CA THR A 104 2.98 -15.99 -5.09
C THR A 104 2.52 -16.85 -3.91
N GLU A 105 2.84 -18.14 -3.91
CA GLU A 105 2.53 -19.06 -2.81
C GLU A 105 3.20 -18.62 -1.50
N ALA A 106 4.47 -18.23 -1.57
CA ALA A 106 5.20 -17.75 -0.41
C ALA A 106 4.59 -16.46 0.17
N LEU A 107 4.22 -15.51 -0.69
CA LEU A 107 3.56 -14.28 -0.27
C LEU A 107 2.22 -14.58 0.43
N GLN A 108 1.42 -15.50 -0.12
CA GLN A 108 0.15 -15.92 0.49
C GLN A 108 0.37 -16.61 1.83
N ALA A 109 1.37 -17.49 1.94
CA ALA A 109 1.70 -18.17 3.20
C ALA A 109 2.11 -17.17 4.28
N VAL A 110 2.98 -16.21 3.96
CA VAL A 110 3.38 -15.16 4.90
C VAL A 110 2.18 -14.29 5.30
N ALA A 111 1.35 -13.88 4.34
CA ALA A 111 0.14 -13.10 4.63
C ALA A 111 -0.80 -13.87 5.57
N HIS A 112 -1.01 -15.16 5.35
CA HIS A 112 -1.85 -15.98 6.21
C HIS A 112 -1.31 -16.07 7.64
N VAL A 113 0.01 -16.13 7.83
CA VAL A 113 0.61 -16.12 9.17
C VAL A 113 0.48 -14.74 9.83
N LEU A 114 0.71 -13.66 9.08
CA LEU A 114 0.64 -12.30 9.61
C LEU A 114 -0.77 -11.85 9.99
N PHE A 115 -1.77 -12.21 9.18
CA PHE A 115 -3.17 -11.82 9.40
C PHE A 115 -4.01 -12.92 10.04
N GLY A 116 -3.44 -14.09 10.33
CA GLY A 116 -4.17 -15.25 10.84
C GLY A 116 -4.70 -15.09 12.27
N THR A 117 -4.14 -14.18 13.06
CA THR A 117 -4.57 -13.93 14.45
C THR A 117 -5.43 -12.68 14.64
N GLY A 118 -5.75 -11.96 13.56
CA GLY A 118 -6.50 -10.70 13.62
C GLY A 118 -5.62 -9.51 13.98
#